data_AF-A0A7S4DX63-F1
#
_entry.id   AF-A0A7S4DX63-F1
#
_cell.length_a   1.000
_cell.length_b   1.000
_cell.length_c   1.000
_cell.angle_alpha   90.00
_cell.angle_beta   90.00
_cell.angle_gamma   90.00
#
_symmetry.space_group_name_H-M   'P 1'
#
loop_
_entity.id
_entity.type
_entity.pdbx_description
1 polymer ?
#
loop_
_entity_poly.entity_id
_entity_poly.type
_entity_poly.pdbx_seq_one_letter_code
_entity_poly.pdbx_strand_id
1 'polypeptide(L)'
;AKMGREKDCGLFPLHITQCTFLRSCFGWEAFTLFGVILFADRVPERDSVRHETIHYRQYKELAFLGMPILYLTALVVGLLVYTWRGRCDSLAAICECGYMANPFEREAYFGETRRAYLDRRKPFSWWKYVGTFPPKEYFVDSPNDDD
;
A
#
# COMPACT_ATOMS: atom_id res chain seq x y z
N ALA A 1 -29.99 9.85 -17.68
CA ALA A 1 -29.35 10.88 -16.84
C ALA A 1 -27.93 11.11 -17.33
N LYS A 2 -27.54 12.36 -17.58
CA LYS A 2 -26.19 12.74 -18.02
C LYS A 2 -25.17 12.38 -16.93
N MET A 3 -24.26 11.45 -17.17
CA MET A 3 -23.07 11.30 -16.34
C MET A 3 -21.98 12.20 -16.92
N GLY A 4 -21.53 13.14 -16.09
CA GLY A 4 -20.51 14.11 -16.42
C GLY A 4 -19.22 13.42 -16.83
N ARG A 5 -18.71 13.83 -17.99
CA ARG A 5 -17.31 13.68 -18.38
C ARG A 5 -16.50 14.55 -17.43
N GLU A 6 -15.98 13.96 -16.36
CA GLU A 6 -14.96 14.62 -15.56
C GLU A 6 -13.64 14.45 -16.31
N LYS A 7 -13.14 15.58 -16.81
CA LYS A 7 -11.87 15.70 -17.51
C LYS A 7 -10.74 15.80 -16.48
N ASP A 8 -9.55 15.38 -16.92
CA ASP A 8 -8.25 15.77 -16.35
C ASP A 8 -7.71 14.93 -15.18
N CYS A 9 -7.33 13.69 -15.47
CA CYS A 9 -6.07 13.14 -14.96
C CYS A 9 -5.09 13.00 -16.14
N GLY A 10 -4.47 14.12 -16.53
CA GLY A 10 -3.41 14.13 -17.54
C GLY A 10 -2.21 13.27 -17.10
N LEU A 11 -1.71 12.46 -18.03
CA LEU A 11 -0.61 11.48 -17.89
C LEU A 11 -0.93 10.19 -17.10
N PHE A 12 -1.71 9.29 -17.70
CA PHE A 12 -1.64 7.88 -17.36
C PHE A 12 -1.80 7.00 -18.62
N PRO A 13 -0.78 6.26 -19.06
CA PRO A 13 -1.03 4.95 -19.64
C PRO A 13 -1.30 4.02 -18.45
N LEU A 14 -2.49 4.10 -17.85
CA LEU A 14 -2.93 3.16 -16.83
C LEU A 14 -3.19 1.83 -17.55
N HIS A 15 -2.19 0.97 -17.63
CA HIS A 15 -2.35 -0.37 -18.16
C HIS A 15 -3.00 -1.23 -17.06
N ILE A 16 -4.32 -1.11 -16.93
CA ILE A 16 -5.11 -2.00 -16.07
C ILE A 16 -5.15 -3.35 -16.77
N THR A 17 -4.25 -4.26 -16.39
CA THR A 17 -4.29 -5.64 -16.88
C THR A 17 -5.11 -6.48 -15.89
N GLN A 18 -6.29 -6.91 -16.33
CA GLN A 18 -7.14 -7.83 -15.57
C GLN A 18 -6.40 -9.16 -15.35
N CYS A 19 -6.21 -9.57 -14.09
CA CYS A 19 -5.68 -10.89 -13.78
C CYS A 19 -6.50 -11.56 -12.67
N THR A 20 -7.61 -12.20 -13.06
CA THR A 20 -8.50 -12.93 -12.14
C THR A 20 -7.83 -14.15 -11.49
N PHE A 21 -6.74 -14.64 -12.08
CA PHE A 21 -5.90 -15.70 -11.51
C PHE A 21 -5.27 -15.29 -10.18
N LEU A 22 -4.91 -14.01 -10.02
CA LEU A 22 -4.24 -13.52 -8.82
C LEU A 22 -5.17 -13.50 -7.59
N ARG A 23 -6.45 -13.18 -7.79
CA ARG A 23 -7.45 -13.22 -6.71
C ARG A 23 -7.66 -14.62 -6.17
N SER A 24 -7.86 -15.60 -7.05
CA SER A 24 -8.13 -16.99 -6.64
C SER A 24 -6.95 -17.70 -5.99
N CYS A 25 -5.71 -17.32 -6.30
CA CYS A 25 -4.52 -17.97 -5.74
C CYS A 25 -3.92 -17.24 -4.53
N PHE A 26 -4.07 -15.93 -4.43
CA PHE A 26 -3.33 -15.12 -3.44
C PHE A 26 -4.20 -14.18 -2.61
N GLY A 27 -5.50 -14.02 -2.92
CA GLY A 27 -6.39 -13.14 -2.17
C GLY A 27 -6.08 -11.64 -2.32
N TRP A 28 -5.26 -11.24 -3.29
CA TRP A 28 -4.85 -9.84 -3.48
C TRP A 28 -5.88 -9.04 -4.27
N GLU A 29 -6.14 -7.80 -3.84
CA GLU A 29 -7.04 -6.88 -4.51
C GLU A 29 -6.32 -5.99 -5.54
N ALA A 30 -5.12 -5.53 -5.20
CA ALA A 30 -4.26 -4.75 -6.06
C ALA A 30 -2.79 -4.85 -5.63
N PHE A 31 -1.88 -4.52 -6.53
CA PHE A 31 -0.48 -4.22 -6.17
C PHE A 31 0.21 -3.37 -7.24
N THR A 32 1.14 -2.51 -6.79
CA THR A 32 2.02 -1.72 -7.65
C THR A 32 3.40 -2.36 -7.73
N LEU A 33 3.85 -2.69 -8.94
CA LEU A 33 5.19 -3.22 -9.18
C LEU A 33 5.85 -2.53 -10.37
N PHE A 34 7.06 -2.01 -10.16
CA PHE A 34 7.87 -1.31 -11.17
C PHE A 34 7.11 -0.20 -11.94
N GLY A 35 6.18 0.48 -11.25
CA GLY A 35 5.39 1.55 -11.86
C GLY A 35 4.17 1.10 -12.64
N VAL A 36 3.87 -0.19 -12.65
CA VAL A 36 2.61 -0.74 -13.16
C VAL A 36 1.71 -1.05 -11.98
N ILE A 37 0.46 -0.57 -12.04
CA ILE A 37 -0.57 -0.88 -11.05
C ILE A 37 -1.46 -1.97 -11.62
N LEU A 38 -1.57 -3.09 -10.92
CA LEU A 38 -2.46 -4.19 -11.29
C LEU A 38 -3.61 -4.26 -10.29
N PHE A 39 -4.83 -4.40 -10.82
CA PHE A 39 -6.03 -4.64 -10.05
C PHE A 39 -6.58 -6.02 -10.39
N ALA A 40 -6.98 -6.78 -9.37
CA ALA A 40 -7.66 -8.05 -9.56
C ALA A 40 -9.05 -7.85 -10.16
N ASP A 41 -9.73 -6.78 -9.74
CA ASP A 41 -11.09 -6.46 -10.15
C ASP A 41 -11.15 -5.49 -11.32
N ARG A 42 -12.20 -5.65 -12.15
CA ARG A 42 -12.45 -4.77 -13.30
C ARG A 42 -12.83 -3.35 -12.88
N VAL A 43 -13.47 -3.22 -11.73
CA VAL A 43 -13.89 -1.95 -11.15
C VAL A 43 -13.30 -1.91 -9.74
N PRO A 44 -12.05 -1.46 -9.59
CA PRO A 44 -11.42 -1.40 -8.29
C PRO A 44 -12.08 -0.34 -7.41
N GLU A 45 -12.08 -0.58 -6.11
CA GLU A 45 -12.57 0.39 -5.14
C GLU A 45 -11.73 1.67 -5.17
N ARG A 46 -12.37 2.83 -4.94
CA ARG A 46 -11.68 4.13 -4.94
C ARG A 46 -10.53 4.21 -3.93
N ASP A 47 -10.64 3.52 -2.81
CA ASP A 47 -9.65 3.56 -1.74
C ASP A 47 -8.45 2.69 -2.12
N SER A 48 -8.67 1.49 -2.66
CA SER A 48 -7.64 0.68 -3.34
C SER A 48 -6.93 1.44 -4.47
N VAL A 49 -7.66 2.11 -5.36
CA VAL A 49 -7.05 2.95 -6.42
C VAL A 49 -6.15 4.03 -5.83
N ARG A 50 -6.57 4.66 -4.73
CA ARG A 50 -5.81 5.71 -4.06
C ARG A 50 -4.57 5.15 -3.37
N HIS A 51 -4.69 4.00 -2.70
CA HIS A 51 -3.60 3.25 -2.09
C HIS A 51 -2.49 2.98 -3.12
N GLU A 52 -2.84 2.37 -4.25
CA GLU A 52 -1.88 2.07 -5.31
C GLU A 52 -1.31 3.32 -5.98
N THR A 53 -2.11 4.38 -6.11
CA THR A 53 -1.62 5.66 -6.63
C THR A 53 -0.57 6.28 -5.70
N ILE A 54 -0.66 6.07 -4.39
CA ILE A 54 0.37 6.49 -3.43
C ILE A 54 1.65 5.69 -3.66
N HIS A 55 1.57 4.36 -3.79
CA HIS A 55 2.71 3.52 -4.12
C HIS A 55 3.38 3.93 -5.43
N TYR A 56 2.60 4.19 -6.48
CA TYR A 56 3.14 4.68 -7.75
C TYR A 56 3.92 6.00 -7.58
N ARG A 57 3.46 6.92 -6.73
CA ARG A 57 4.19 8.15 -6.42
C ARG A 57 5.46 7.89 -5.60
N GLN A 58 5.45 6.94 -4.67
CA GLN A 58 6.64 6.50 -3.95
C GLN A 58 7.67 5.87 -4.89
N TYR A 59 7.23 5.06 -5.86
CA TYR A 59 8.07 4.54 -6.95
C TYR A 59 8.74 5.70 -7.70
N LYS A 60 7.99 6.73 -8.11
CA LYS A 60 8.57 7.91 -8.78
C LYS A 60 9.58 8.67 -7.91
N GLU A 61 9.32 8.83 -6.62
CA GLU A 61 10.24 9.49 -5.67
C GLU A 61 11.59 8.77 -5.55
N LEU A 62 11.56 7.45 -5.68
CA LEU A 62 12.72 6.57 -5.52
C LEU A 62 13.29 6.08 -6.85
N ALA A 63 13.02 6.78 -7.94
CA ALA A 63 13.48 6.45 -9.29
C ALA A 63 13.17 5.00 -9.70
N PHE A 64 12.03 4.49 -9.24
CA PHE A 64 11.50 3.13 -9.35
C PHE A 64 12.32 2.01 -8.71
N LEU A 65 13.65 2.10 -8.76
CA LEU A 65 14.56 1.08 -8.25
C LEU A 65 14.71 1.15 -6.72
N GLY A 66 14.66 2.34 -6.14
CA GLY A 66 14.82 2.50 -4.69
C GLY A 66 13.64 1.96 -3.90
N MET A 67 12.44 1.95 -4.49
CA MET A 67 11.22 1.45 -3.85
C MET A 67 11.32 -0.03 -3.43
N PRO A 68 11.57 -1.00 -4.32
CA PRO A 68 11.68 -2.41 -3.92
C PRO A 68 12.82 -2.65 -2.92
N ILE A 69 13.95 -1.94 -3.06
CA ILE A 69 15.10 -2.09 -2.14
C ILE A 69 14.72 -1.64 -0.72
N LEU A 70 14.16 -0.43 -0.58
CA LEU A 70 13.79 0.12 0.72
C LEU A 70 12.60 -0.61 1.32
N TYR A 71 11.64 -1.02 0.49
CA TYR A 71 10.48 -1.79 0.92
C TYR A 71 10.89 -3.14 1.52
N LEU A 72 11.72 -3.91 0.81
CA LEU A 72 12.22 -5.20 1.31
C LEU A 72 13.09 -5.00 2.56
N THR A 73 13.90 -3.93 2.61
CA THR A 73 14.69 -3.61 3.80
C THR A 73 13.79 -3.32 5.00
N ALA A 74 12.76 -2.48 4.83
CA ALA A 74 11.81 -2.16 5.89
C ALA A 74 11.03 -3.39 6.37
N LEU A 75 10.63 -4.26 5.44
CA LEU A 75 9.98 -5.53 5.76
C LEU A 75 10.90 -6.43 6.60
N VAL A 76 12.14 -6.68 6.17
CA VAL A 76 13.10 -7.50 6.91
C VAL A 76 13.38 -6.92 8.29
N VAL A 77 13.59 -5.61 8.40
CA VAL A 77 13.78 -4.95 9.70
C VAL A 77 12.54 -5.13 10.59
N GLY A 78 11.33 -4.96 10.05
CA GLY A 78 10.08 -5.19 10.77
C GLY A 78 9.99 -6.63 11.30
N LEU A 79 10.22 -7.62 10.44
CA LEU A 79 10.22 -9.04 10.82
C LEU A 79 11.21 -9.32 11.98
N LEU A 80 12.43 -8.81 11.88
CA LEU A 80 13.45 -8.98 12.93
C LEU A 80 13.04 -8.31 14.24
N VAL A 81 12.50 -7.09 14.18
CA VAL A 81 12.06 -6.34 15.37
C VAL A 81 10.89 -7.04 16.07
N TYR A 82 9.87 -7.48 15.33
CA TYR A 82 8.72 -8.16 15.93
C TYR A 82 9.06 -9.56 16.46
N THR A 83 9.95 -10.28 15.77
CA THR A 83 10.49 -11.55 16.27
C THR A 83 11.25 -11.33 17.58
N TRP A 84 12.17 -10.36 17.63
CA TRP A 84 12.99 -10.09 18.81
C TRP A 84 12.17 -9.61 20.01
N ARG A 85 11.10 -8.82 19.78
CA ARG A 85 10.25 -8.30 20.85
C ARG A 85 9.29 -9.35 21.44
N GLY A 86 9.09 -10.50 20.78
CA GLY A 86 8.20 -11.56 21.27
C GLY A 86 6.75 -11.13 21.45
N ARG A 87 6.27 -10.16 20.64
CA ARG A 87 4.92 -9.56 20.77
C ARG A 87 3.88 -10.16 19.83
N CYS A 88 4.27 -11.13 19.02
CA CYS A 88 3.41 -11.76 18.02
C CYS A 88 3.33 -13.26 18.32
N ASP A 89 2.12 -13.81 18.22
CA ASP A 89 1.82 -15.16 18.73
C ASP A 89 2.08 -16.26 17.66
N SER A 90 2.39 -15.86 16.43
CA SER A 90 2.65 -16.76 15.31
C SER A 90 3.53 -16.11 14.24
N LEU A 91 4.13 -16.92 13.36
CA LEU A 91 4.89 -16.42 12.20
C LEU A 91 4.02 -15.55 11.28
N ALA A 92 2.74 -15.91 11.11
CA ALA A 92 1.79 -15.13 10.33
C ALA A 92 1.60 -13.72 10.93
N ALA A 93 1.42 -13.63 12.25
CA ALA A 93 1.29 -12.35 12.94
C ALA A 93 2.57 -11.50 12.87
N ILE A 94 3.76 -12.14 12.87
CA ILE A 94 5.04 -11.44 12.66
C ILE A 94 5.09 -10.84 11.25
N CYS A 95 4.71 -11.63 10.23
CA CYS A 95 4.69 -11.19 8.84
C CYS A 95 3.72 -10.01 8.64
N GLU A 96 2.52 -10.13 9.18
CA GLU A 96 1.50 -9.07 9.13
C GLU A 96 1.99 -7.79 9.83
N CYS A 97 2.50 -7.90 11.06
CA CYS A 97 3.06 -6.74 11.78
C CYS A 97 4.23 -6.10 11.03
N GLY A 98 5.10 -6.91 10.40
CA GLY A 98 6.21 -6.43 9.58
C GLY A 98 5.74 -5.66 8.34
N TYR A 99 4.73 -6.20 7.64
CA TYR A 99 4.08 -5.56 6.51
C TYR A 99 3.40 -4.24 6.94
N MET A 100 2.55 -4.28 7.96
CA MET A 100 1.80 -3.12 8.45
C MET A 100 2.69 -2.04 9.11
N ALA A 101 3.88 -2.41 9.59
CA ALA A 101 4.87 -1.44 10.09
C ALA A 101 5.68 -0.78 8.97
N ASN A 102 5.62 -1.29 7.74
CA ASN A 102 6.38 -0.75 6.61
C ASN A 102 6.01 0.73 6.39
N PRO A 103 6.99 1.66 6.37
CA PRO A 103 6.73 3.09 6.21
C PRO A 103 5.91 3.45 4.96
N PHE A 104 6.07 2.68 3.89
CA PHE A 104 5.36 2.89 2.63
C PHE A 104 3.89 2.52 2.74
N GLU A 105 3.60 1.33 3.28
CA GLU A 105 2.25 0.84 3.58
C GLU A 105 1.53 1.79 4.52
N ARG A 106 2.19 2.22 5.59
CA ARG A 106 1.60 3.16 6.55
C ARG A 106 1.24 4.49 5.96
N GLU A 107 2.03 4.97 5.00
CA GLU A 107 1.66 6.16 4.24
C GLU A 107 0.47 5.91 3.32
N ALA A 108 0.45 4.76 2.65
CA ALA A 108 -0.62 4.36 1.74
C ALA A 108 -1.96 4.22 2.49
N TYR A 109 -2.03 3.39 3.52
CA TYR A 109 -3.20 3.23 4.40
C TYR A 109 -3.66 4.56 5.03
N PHE A 110 -2.73 5.43 5.43
CA PHE A 110 -3.10 6.76 5.90
C PHE A 110 -3.72 7.61 4.77
N GLY A 111 -3.17 7.58 3.57
CA GLY A 111 -3.68 8.38 2.45
C GLY A 111 -4.95 7.82 1.81
N GLU A 112 -5.18 6.51 1.91
CA GLU A 112 -6.19 5.80 1.14
C GLU A 112 -7.63 6.14 1.51
N THR A 113 -7.91 6.76 2.66
CA THR A 113 -9.27 7.21 3.06
C THR A 113 -9.45 8.72 2.88
N ARG A 114 -8.36 9.44 2.58
CA ARG A 114 -8.34 10.90 2.47
C ARG A 114 -8.41 11.34 1.00
N ARG A 115 -9.61 11.74 0.56
CA ARG A 115 -9.88 12.15 -0.85
C ARG A 115 -8.87 13.16 -1.42
N ALA A 116 -8.49 14.17 -0.65
CA ALA A 116 -7.56 15.23 -1.09
C ALA A 116 -6.09 14.91 -0.79
N TYR A 117 -5.75 13.69 -0.34
CA TYR A 117 -4.38 13.35 0.03
C TYR A 117 -3.44 13.41 -1.16
N LEU A 118 -3.86 12.86 -2.30
CA LEU A 118 -3.05 12.86 -3.53
C LEU A 118 -2.70 14.28 -3.97
N ASP A 119 -3.59 15.25 -3.84
CA ASP A 119 -3.29 16.63 -4.28
C ASP A 119 -2.29 17.35 -3.38
N ARG A 120 -2.25 16.97 -2.09
CA ARG A 120 -1.46 17.64 -1.04
C ARG A 120 -0.29 16.82 -0.55
N ARG A 121 -0.10 15.62 -1.07
CA ARG A 121 0.94 14.67 -0.66
C ARG A 121 2.32 15.30 -0.84
N LYS A 122 3.06 15.45 0.25
CA LYS A 122 4.44 15.94 0.22
C LYS A 122 5.39 14.82 -0.21
N PRO A 123 6.44 15.10 -1.00
CA PRO A 123 7.45 14.11 -1.31
C PRO A 123 8.06 13.52 -0.03
N PHE A 124 8.33 12.21 -0.03
CA PHE A 124 8.95 11.50 1.09
C PHE A 124 8.13 11.54 2.39
N SER A 125 6.82 11.70 2.30
CA SER A 125 5.93 11.71 3.48
C SER A 125 6.00 10.41 4.30
N TRP A 126 6.40 9.29 3.69
CA TRP A 126 6.65 8.01 4.37
C TRP A 126 7.77 8.08 5.42
N TRP A 127 8.70 9.05 5.33
CA TRP A 127 9.84 9.15 6.24
C TRP A 127 9.43 9.27 7.72
N LYS A 128 8.29 9.91 8.00
CA LYS A 128 7.76 10.07 9.37
C LYS A 128 7.41 8.74 10.06
N TYR A 129 7.34 7.65 9.31
CA TYR A 129 7.04 6.32 9.82
C TYR A 129 8.29 5.44 9.99
N VAL A 130 9.46 5.88 9.51
CA VAL A 130 10.72 5.12 9.63
C VAL A 130 11.10 4.96 11.10
N GLY A 131 11.48 3.73 11.47
CA GLY A 131 11.91 3.40 12.83
C GLY A 131 10.78 3.32 13.87
N THR A 132 9.51 3.48 13.44
CA THR A 132 8.36 3.34 14.33
C THR A 132 7.73 1.96 14.16
N PHE A 133 7.59 1.24 15.27
CA PHE A 133 7.10 -0.14 15.31
C PHE A 133 5.96 -0.21 16.33
N PRO A 134 4.71 0.01 15.90
CA PRO A 134 3.52 -0.06 16.75
C PRO A 134 3.40 -1.42 17.46
N PRO A 135 2.67 -1.51 18.57
CA PRO A 135 2.29 -2.80 19.13
C PRO A 135 1.24 -3.47 18.21
N LYS A 136 1.10 -4.81 18.26
CA LYS A 136 0.27 -5.56 17.30
C LYS A 136 -1.19 -5.09 17.29
N GLU A 137 -1.68 -4.66 18.45
CA GLU A 137 -3.05 -4.20 18.68
C GLU A 137 -3.39 -2.97 17.82
N TYR A 138 -2.38 -2.20 17.42
CA TYR A 138 -2.56 -1.06 16.51
C TYR A 138 -3.08 -1.46 15.12
N PHE A 139 -2.90 -2.73 14.72
CA PHE A 139 -3.28 -3.22 13.40
C PHE A 139 -4.63 -3.96 13.40
N VAL A 140 -5.07 -4.47 14.55
CA VAL A 140 -6.34 -5.19 14.74
C VAL A 140 -7.55 -4.26 14.62
N ASP A 141 -7.37 -2.97 14.91
CA ASP A 141 -8.40 -1.93 14.74
C ASP A 141 -8.34 -1.25 13.36
N SER A 142 -7.55 -1.75 12.42
CA SER A 142 -7.58 -1.26 11.04
C SER A 142 -8.86 -1.75 10.39
N PRO A 143 -9.77 -0.86 9.97
CA PRO A 143 -11.13 -1.25 9.60
C PRO A 143 -11.12 -1.90 8.23
N ASN A 144 -10.88 -3.20 8.11
CA ASN A 144 -10.96 -3.90 6.82
C ASN A 144 -11.35 -5.39 6.88
N ASP A 145 -11.83 -5.93 8.01
CA ASP A 145 -12.21 -7.36 8.09
C ASP A 145 -13.65 -7.63 8.58
N ASP A 146 -14.58 -6.70 8.39
CA ASP A 146 -16.01 -6.95 8.58
C ASP A 146 -16.81 -6.50 7.33
N ASP A 147 -16.91 -7.39 6.34
CA ASP A 147 -18.05 -7.51 5.39
C ASP A 147 -18.11 -8.93 4.78
#